data_AF-A0A660V6B5-F1
#
_entry.id   AF-A0A660V6B5-F1
#
_cell.length_a   1.000
_cell.length_b   1.000
_cell.length_c   1.000
_cell.angle_alpha   90.00
_cell.angle_beta   90.00
_cell.angle_gamma   90.00
#
_symmetry.space_group_name_H-M   'P 1'
#
loop_
_entity.id
_entity.type
_entity.pdbx_description
1 polymer ?
#
loop_
_entity_poly.entity_id
_entity_poly.type
_entity_poly.pdbx_seq_one_letter_code
_entity_poly.pdbx_strand_id
1 'polypeptide(L)'
;MRILQAMEGGRHPDALQPFLSACIGCAACVSACPAGVVVMDEILERRRVGRNMLARVKVRHKGEGVVLFMGCSGGRLAGLEEAAVGHARALFGDVGVLWGCCGAPFERNGRKKLAQAFINAVAAALRKAEKVLTICPHCYLTLKKAQQEGRIKAEVVWLCGVVRGAAPAGVDVVWHLRGCATAGQELPSPLEGMNLKVVAIDSCCGNPPGMRKELPFETVMGTIVSECPRCVERLLERGLQAVHVLQFLQCPRRDSNPQPAD
;
A
#
# COMPACT_ATOMS: atom_id res chain seq x y z
N MET A 1 -13.08 28.14 -20.41
CA MET A 1 -14.31 27.64 -19.77
C MET A 1 -13.90 26.89 -18.50
N ARG A 2 -14.14 27.45 -17.32
CA ARG A 2 -13.65 26.90 -16.05
C ARG A 2 -14.41 25.63 -15.74
N ILE A 3 -13.71 24.56 -15.35
CA ILE A 3 -14.30 23.25 -14.96
C ILE A 3 -15.45 23.40 -13.94
N LEU A 4 -15.41 24.48 -13.14
CA LEU A 4 -16.45 24.94 -12.23
C LEU A 4 -17.83 25.09 -12.91
N GLN A 5 -17.93 25.73 -14.08
CA GLN A 5 -19.22 25.91 -14.77
C GLN A 5 -19.80 24.58 -15.31
N ALA A 6 -18.94 23.60 -15.62
CA ALA A 6 -19.39 22.26 -16.02
C ALA A 6 -19.87 21.44 -14.81
N MET A 7 -19.28 21.67 -13.63
CA MET A 7 -19.58 20.96 -12.38
C MET A 7 -20.71 21.61 -11.55
N GLU A 8 -20.97 22.91 -11.73
CA GLU A 8 -22.10 23.64 -11.14
C GLU A 8 -23.43 23.29 -11.84
N GLY A 9 -23.39 22.88 -13.11
CA GLY A 9 -24.57 22.49 -13.89
C GLY A 9 -25.14 21.09 -13.57
N GLY A 10 -24.71 20.42 -12.50
CA GLY A 10 -25.35 19.18 -12.00
C GLY A 10 -25.29 17.96 -12.93
N ARG A 11 -24.49 17.99 -14.02
CA ARG A 11 -24.36 16.86 -14.94
C ARG A 11 -23.52 15.75 -14.32
N HIS A 12 -24.22 14.83 -13.65
CA HIS A 12 -23.75 13.52 -13.16
C HIS A 12 -22.82 13.50 -11.93
N PRO A 13 -23.21 14.09 -10.79
CA PRO A 13 -22.46 13.93 -9.54
C PRO A 13 -22.33 12.47 -9.08
N ASP A 14 -23.32 11.60 -9.37
CA ASP A 14 -23.29 10.18 -8.98
C ASP A 14 -22.43 9.32 -9.91
N ALA A 15 -22.41 9.58 -11.21
CA ALA A 15 -21.54 8.85 -12.15
C ALA A 15 -20.05 9.11 -11.88
N LEU A 16 -19.72 10.28 -11.32
CA LEU A 16 -18.36 10.63 -10.91
C LEU A 16 -17.99 10.10 -9.53
N GLN A 17 -18.95 9.68 -8.68
CA GLN A 17 -18.65 9.21 -7.31
C GLN A 17 -17.65 8.06 -7.26
N PRO A 18 -17.72 7.00 -8.11
CA PRO A 18 -16.72 5.94 -8.08
C PRO A 18 -15.31 6.46 -8.33
N PHE A 19 -15.13 7.37 -9.31
CA PHE A 19 -13.84 7.97 -9.65
C PHE A 19 -13.33 8.92 -8.56
N LEU A 20 -14.21 9.77 -8.03
CA LEU A 20 -13.88 10.63 -6.88
C LEU A 20 -13.48 9.75 -5.69
N SER A 21 -14.22 8.68 -5.39
CA SER A 21 -13.92 7.74 -4.31
C SER A 21 -12.64 6.92 -4.53
N ALA A 22 -12.16 6.81 -5.76
CA ALA A 22 -10.87 6.18 -6.08
C ALA A 22 -9.66 7.12 -5.83
N CYS A 23 -9.86 8.45 -5.86
CA CYS A 23 -8.77 9.44 -5.76
C CYS A 23 -8.00 9.41 -4.42
N ILE A 24 -6.87 8.73 -4.32
CA ILE A 24 -6.09 8.61 -3.08
C ILE A 24 -5.32 9.89 -2.66
N GLY A 25 -5.60 11.04 -3.29
CA GLY A 25 -4.96 12.33 -2.95
C GLY A 25 -3.49 12.42 -3.38
N CYS A 26 -3.13 11.69 -4.44
CA CYS A 26 -1.76 11.57 -4.95
C CYS A 26 -1.29 12.74 -5.83
N ALA A 27 -2.14 13.73 -6.11
CA ALA A 27 -1.85 14.86 -7.01
C ALA A 27 -1.56 14.48 -8.49
N ALA A 28 -1.86 13.25 -8.91
CA ALA A 28 -1.67 12.78 -10.29
C ALA A 28 -2.23 13.71 -11.35
N CYS A 29 -3.48 14.12 -11.17
CA CYS A 29 -4.19 14.96 -12.11
C CYS A 29 -3.56 16.35 -12.24
N VAL A 30 -2.86 16.84 -11.21
CA VAL A 30 -2.20 18.15 -11.24
C VAL A 30 -0.93 18.07 -12.08
N SER A 31 -0.10 17.04 -11.86
CA SER A 31 1.14 16.85 -12.62
C SER A 31 0.91 16.49 -14.10
N ALA A 32 -0.20 15.81 -14.40
CA ALA A 32 -0.52 15.39 -15.77
C ALA A 32 -1.25 16.47 -16.59
N CYS A 33 -1.78 17.53 -15.97
CA CYS A 33 -2.60 18.50 -16.68
C CYS A 33 -1.72 19.52 -17.43
N PRO A 34 -1.69 19.52 -18.78
CA PRO A 34 -0.86 20.45 -19.55
C PRO A 34 -1.32 21.91 -19.42
N ALA A 35 -2.59 22.12 -19.03
CA ALA A 35 -3.16 23.44 -18.78
C ALA A 35 -2.94 23.93 -17.34
N GLY A 36 -2.22 23.18 -16.50
CA GLY A 36 -1.94 23.55 -15.11
C GLY A 36 -3.18 23.61 -14.22
N VAL A 37 -4.26 22.92 -14.59
CA VAL A 37 -5.51 22.96 -13.82
C VAL A 37 -5.35 22.20 -12.51
N VAL A 38 -5.52 22.91 -11.40
CA VAL A 38 -5.51 22.33 -10.05
C VAL A 38 -6.94 22.02 -9.63
N VAL A 39 -7.40 20.79 -9.88
CA VAL A 39 -8.73 20.29 -9.44
C VAL A 39 -8.68 19.47 -8.16
N MET A 40 -7.47 19.25 -7.60
CA MET A 40 -7.28 18.29 -6.52
C MET A 40 -8.01 18.69 -5.24
N ASP A 41 -7.98 19.97 -4.86
CA ASP A 41 -8.69 20.44 -3.67
C ASP A 41 -10.21 20.25 -3.82
N GLU A 42 -10.76 20.60 -4.99
CA GLU A 42 -12.17 20.36 -5.31
C GLU A 42 -12.55 18.87 -5.29
N ILE A 43 -11.71 18.00 -5.87
CA ILE A 43 -11.93 16.54 -5.85
C ILE A 43 -11.93 16.00 -4.42
N LEU A 44 -11.06 16.52 -3.56
CA LEU A 44 -10.94 16.07 -2.18
C LEU A 44 -12.07 16.59 -1.29
N GLU A 45 -12.57 17.80 -1.56
CA GLU A 45 -13.77 18.36 -0.93
C GLU A 45 -15.06 17.64 -1.38
N ARG A 46 -15.18 17.33 -2.68
CA ARG A 46 -16.36 16.66 -3.27
C ARG A 46 -16.35 15.15 -3.19
N ARG A 47 -15.21 14.53 -2.90
CA ARG A 47 -15.21 13.19 -2.31
C ARG A 47 -16.20 13.29 -1.14
N ARG A 48 -17.32 12.56 -1.16
CA ARG A 48 -18.18 12.39 0.04
C ARG A 48 -17.36 11.89 1.26
N VAL A 49 -16.15 11.42 1.00
CA VAL A 49 -15.09 11.05 1.93
C VAL A 49 -14.39 12.27 2.59
N GLY A 50 -14.36 13.48 2.05
CA GLY A 50 -13.72 14.66 2.68
C GLY A 50 -14.27 15.01 4.06
N ARG A 51 -15.58 14.81 4.28
CA ARG A 51 -16.22 14.93 5.60
C ARG A 51 -16.07 13.69 6.50
N ASN A 52 -15.72 12.52 5.93
CA ASN A 52 -15.74 11.21 6.62
C ASN A 52 -14.42 10.39 6.47
N MET A 53 -13.31 10.95 6.02
CA MET A 53 -12.05 10.20 5.79
C MET A 53 -11.38 9.86 7.13
N LEU A 54 -11.52 10.75 8.13
CA LEU A 54 -11.18 10.48 9.53
C LEU A 54 -12.10 9.40 10.14
N ALA A 55 -13.36 9.33 9.69
CA ALA A 55 -14.37 8.39 10.19
C ALA A 55 -14.26 6.96 9.61
N ARG A 56 -13.25 6.67 8.77
CA ARG A 56 -13.07 5.36 8.12
C ARG A 56 -11.92 4.54 8.69
N VAL A 57 -11.51 4.83 9.93
CA VAL A 57 -10.73 3.86 10.69
C VAL A 57 -11.65 2.68 11.02
N LYS A 58 -11.71 1.68 10.13
CA LYS A 58 -12.52 0.48 10.36
C LYS A 58 -11.69 -0.47 11.21
N VAL A 59 -12.15 -0.65 12.43
CA VAL A 59 -11.53 -1.49 13.44
C VAL A 59 -12.30 -2.82 13.44
N ARG A 60 -11.65 -3.93 13.07
CA ARG A 60 -12.26 -5.29 13.14
C ARG A 60 -12.03 -5.98 14.50
N HIS A 61 -11.26 -5.37 15.40
CA HIS A 61 -10.94 -5.91 16.74
C HIS A 61 -10.59 -4.79 17.73
N LYS A 62 -10.76 -4.95 19.06
CA LYS A 62 -10.65 -3.88 20.09
C LYS A 62 -9.32 -3.07 20.15
N GLY A 63 -8.36 -3.32 19.26
CA GLY A 63 -7.11 -2.57 19.18
C GLY A 63 -6.16 -2.86 20.35
N GLU A 64 -6.31 -4.04 20.97
CA GLU A 64 -5.51 -4.55 22.07
C GLU A 64 -4.50 -5.57 21.52
N GLY A 65 -3.33 -5.69 22.15
CA GLY A 65 -2.28 -6.63 21.74
C GLY A 65 -1.66 -6.30 20.38
N VAL A 66 -1.61 -7.29 19.47
CA VAL A 66 -1.01 -7.16 18.13
C VAL A 66 -2.06 -6.74 17.11
N VAL A 67 -1.81 -5.63 16.41
CA VAL A 67 -2.72 -5.09 15.39
C VAL A 67 -2.04 -5.01 14.03
N LEU A 68 -2.66 -5.61 13.01
CA LEU A 68 -2.29 -5.45 11.62
C LEU A 68 -2.99 -4.23 11.01
N PHE A 69 -2.22 -3.17 10.76
CA PHE A 69 -2.66 -1.99 10.03
C PHE A 69 -2.51 -2.20 8.51
N MET A 70 -3.63 -2.43 7.84
CA MET A 70 -3.70 -2.71 6.39
C MET A 70 -3.62 -1.46 5.51
N GLY A 71 -3.66 -0.28 6.13
CA GLY A 71 -3.65 0.99 5.40
C GLY A 71 -4.91 1.18 4.55
N CYS A 72 -4.85 2.13 3.59
CA CYS A 72 -5.99 2.46 2.74
C CYS A 72 -6.08 1.60 1.47
N SER A 73 -5.08 0.76 1.23
CA SER A 73 -4.89 0.04 -0.04
C SER A 73 -4.74 -1.47 0.13
N GLY A 74 -4.54 -1.97 1.35
CA GLY A 74 -4.35 -3.41 1.59
C GLY A 74 -5.55 -4.29 1.21
N GLY A 75 -6.75 -3.71 1.01
CA GLY A 75 -7.99 -4.41 0.70
C GLY A 75 -8.44 -4.20 -0.74
N ARG A 76 -7.56 -3.63 -1.57
CA ARG A 76 -7.81 -3.41 -3.00
C ARG A 76 -7.36 -4.58 -3.87
N LEU A 77 -6.55 -5.48 -3.31
CA LEU A 77 -6.12 -6.71 -3.97
C LEU A 77 -6.89 -7.87 -3.36
N ALA A 78 -7.55 -8.67 -4.20
CA ALA A 78 -8.23 -9.88 -3.75
C ALA A 78 -7.23 -10.83 -3.06
N GLY A 79 -7.62 -11.38 -1.91
CA GLY A 79 -6.80 -12.34 -1.16
C GLY A 79 -5.64 -11.75 -0.34
N LEU A 80 -5.39 -10.43 -0.42
CA LEU A 80 -4.25 -9.83 0.28
C LEU A 80 -4.48 -9.71 1.80
N GLU A 81 -5.71 -9.42 2.24
CA GLU A 81 -6.01 -9.38 3.68
C GLU A 81 -5.81 -10.76 4.31
N GLU A 82 -6.31 -11.80 3.66
CA GLU A 82 -6.15 -13.20 4.07
C GLU A 82 -4.68 -13.59 4.14
N ALA A 83 -3.89 -13.21 3.12
CA ALA A 83 -2.46 -13.45 3.10
C ALA A 83 -1.74 -12.76 4.27
N ALA A 84 -2.01 -11.47 4.46
CA ALA A 84 -1.38 -10.67 5.49
C ALA A 84 -1.76 -11.15 6.90
N VAL A 85 -3.03 -11.46 7.14
CA VAL A 85 -3.51 -12.00 8.41
C VAL A 85 -2.92 -13.39 8.67
N GLY A 86 -2.83 -14.25 7.66
CA GLY A 86 -2.23 -15.58 7.79
C GLY A 86 -0.78 -15.52 8.26
N HIS A 87 0.05 -14.72 7.58
CA HIS A 87 1.45 -14.52 7.98
C HIS A 87 1.59 -13.84 9.33
N ALA A 88 0.76 -12.83 9.62
CA ALA A 88 0.76 -12.15 10.91
C ALA A 88 0.43 -13.11 12.06
N ARG A 89 -0.61 -13.94 11.91
CA ARG A 89 -1.01 -14.91 12.92
C ARG A 89 0.02 -16.01 13.14
N ALA A 90 0.64 -16.48 12.07
CA ALA A 90 1.71 -17.48 12.15
C ALA A 90 2.92 -17.00 12.98
N LEU A 91 3.21 -15.69 12.95
CA LEU A 91 4.34 -15.10 13.67
C LEU A 91 3.99 -14.56 15.05
N PHE A 92 2.76 -14.07 15.25
CA PHE A 92 2.40 -13.26 16.41
C PHE A 92 1.13 -13.72 17.15
N GLY A 93 0.50 -14.82 16.75
CA GLY A 93 -0.68 -15.36 17.43
C GLY A 93 -1.97 -14.63 17.04
N ASP A 94 -2.81 -14.24 18.01
CA ASP A 94 -4.02 -13.49 17.69
C ASP A 94 -3.68 -12.07 17.22
N VAL A 95 -4.34 -11.64 16.14
CA VAL A 95 -4.05 -10.36 15.47
C VAL A 95 -5.35 -9.66 15.11
N GLY A 96 -5.53 -8.47 15.66
CA GLY A 96 -6.60 -7.55 15.27
C GLY A 96 -6.29 -6.87 13.93
N VAL A 97 -7.32 -6.53 13.14
CA VAL A 97 -7.13 -5.83 11.85
C VAL A 97 -7.66 -4.40 11.92
N LEU A 98 -6.83 -3.45 11.48
CA LEU A 98 -7.12 -2.03 11.42
C LEU A 98 -6.98 -1.50 9.99
N TRP A 99 -8.01 -0.82 9.51
CA TRP A 99 -8.03 -0.15 8.22
C TRP A 99 -8.00 1.37 8.40
N GLY A 100 -7.33 2.09 7.51
CA GLY A 100 -7.31 3.56 7.56
C GLY A 100 -6.22 4.16 6.68
N CYS A 101 -6.27 5.46 6.43
CA CYS A 101 -5.17 6.16 5.75
C CYS A 101 -4.12 6.59 6.78
N CYS A 102 -2.83 6.33 6.52
CA CYS A 102 -1.74 6.82 7.36
C CYS A 102 -1.41 8.30 7.13
N GLY A 103 -1.88 8.89 6.02
CA GLY A 103 -1.58 10.27 5.64
C GLY A 103 -0.39 10.44 4.69
N ALA A 104 0.38 9.38 4.39
CA ALA A 104 1.59 9.46 3.57
C ALA A 104 1.43 10.15 2.19
N PRO A 105 0.34 9.91 1.41
CA PRO A 105 0.15 10.62 0.13
C PRO A 105 -0.02 12.13 0.31
N PHE A 106 -0.69 12.55 1.39
CA PHE A 106 -0.96 13.96 1.67
C PHE A 106 0.28 14.69 2.16
N GLU A 107 1.12 14.03 2.97
CA GLU A 107 2.41 14.57 3.42
C GLU A 107 3.31 14.87 2.22
N ARG A 108 3.43 13.92 1.29
CA ARG A 108 4.26 14.07 0.07
C ARG A 108 3.78 15.17 -0.88
N ASN A 109 2.50 15.51 -0.81
CA ASN A 109 1.90 16.58 -1.60
C ASN A 109 1.79 17.90 -0.85
N GLY A 110 2.51 18.07 0.27
CA GLY A 110 2.57 19.32 1.03
C GLY A 110 1.35 19.60 1.91
N ARG A 111 0.36 18.71 1.95
CA ARG A 111 -0.90 18.87 2.72
C ARG A 111 -0.74 18.39 4.16
N LYS A 112 0.26 18.97 4.85
CA LYS A 112 0.73 18.56 6.19
C LYS A 112 -0.36 18.51 7.25
N LYS A 113 -1.26 19.51 7.30
CA LYS A 113 -2.38 19.53 8.27
C LYS A 113 -3.30 18.32 8.11
N LEU A 114 -3.61 17.94 6.87
CA LEU A 114 -4.46 16.79 6.61
C LEU A 114 -3.71 15.47 6.88
N ALA A 115 -2.44 15.38 6.50
CA ALA A 115 -1.59 14.23 6.84
C ALA A 115 -1.53 14.01 8.36
N GLN A 116 -1.37 15.09 9.13
CA GLN A 116 -1.37 15.07 10.59
C GLN A 116 -2.72 14.57 11.16
N ALA A 117 -3.84 15.01 10.60
CA ALA A 117 -5.15 14.56 11.03
C ALA A 117 -5.32 13.03 10.86
N PHE A 118 -4.84 12.46 9.75
CA PHE A 118 -4.87 11.02 9.51
C PHE A 118 -4.05 10.23 10.51
N ILE A 119 -2.78 10.62 10.70
CA ILE A 119 -1.92 9.87 11.62
C ILE A 119 -2.39 10.01 13.07
N ASN A 120 -3.00 11.13 13.45
CA ASN A 120 -3.62 11.30 14.77
C ASN A 120 -4.79 10.34 14.98
N ALA A 121 -5.66 10.18 13.97
CA ALA A 121 -6.78 9.23 14.04
C ALA A 121 -6.29 7.78 14.15
N VAL A 122 -5.23 7.42 13.39
CA VAL A 122 -4.60 6.10 13.48
C VAL A 122 -3.96 5.89 14.86
N ALA A 123 -3.22 6.87 15.37
CA ALA A 123 -2.61 6.79 16.71
C ALA A 123 -3.65 6.61 17.81
N ALA A 124 -4.78 7.32 17.74
CA ALA A 124 -5.88 7.17 18.70
C ALA A 124 -6.48 5.76 18.67
N ALA A 125 -6.64 5.16 17.49
CA ALA A 125 -7.12 3.78 17.35
C ALA A 125 -6.12 2.73 17.84
N LEU A 126 -4.83 3.06 17.81
CA LEU A 126 -3.73 2.19 18.24
C LEU A 126 -3.32 2.41 19.71
N ARG A 127 -4.07 3.22 20.49
CA ARG A 127 -3.69 3.61 21.86
C ARG A 127 -3.47 2.44 22.83
N LYS A 128 -4.13 1.30 22.58
CA LYS A 128 -4.05 0.07 23.39
C LYS A 128 -3.23 -1.03 22.72
N ALA A 129 -2.72 -0.80 21.51
CA ALA A 129 -1.93 -1.79 20.81
C ALA A 129 -0.55 -1.87 21.47
N GLU A 130 -0.05 -3.08 21.66
CA GLU A 130 1.33 -3.34 22.09
C GLU A 130 2.25 -3.32 20.87
N LYS A 131 1.76 -3.87 19.75
CA LYS A 131 2.50 -4.01 18.50
C LYS A 131 1.61 -3.70 17.30
N VAL A 132 2.17 -3.00 16.32
CA VAL A 132 1.49 -2.61 15.09
C VAL A 132 2.27 -3.15 13.91
N LEU A 133 1.70 -4.14 13.25
CA LEU A 133 2.19 -4.71 12.01
C LEU A 133 1.66 -3.87 10.84
N THR A 134 2.45 -3.70 9.78
CA THR A 134 1.95 -3.13 8.52
C THR A 134 2.65 -3.77 7.33
N ILE A 135 1.91 -3.90 6.24
CA ILE A 135 2.38 -4.47 4.98
C ILE A 135 2.71 -3.43 3.92
N CYS A 136 2.28 -2.17 4.08
CA CYS A 136 2.53 -1.11 3.11
C CYS A 136 3.71 -0.22 3.53
N PRO A 137 4.72 0.01 2.66
CA PRO A 137 5.97 0.65 3.07
C PRO A 137 5.76 2.13 3.41
N HIS A 138 4.81 2.79 2.73
CA HIS A 138 4.38 4.14 3.08
C HIS A 138 3.75 4.20 4.48
N CYS A 139 2.98 3.19 4.85
CA CYS A 139 2.40 3.11 6.19
C CYS A 139 3.49 2.87 7.23
N TYR A 140 4.44 1.97 6.96
CA TYR A 140 5.56 1.71 7.86
C TYR A 140 6.38 2.97 8.17
N LEU A 141 6.83 3.69 7.15
CA LEU A 141 7.62 4.90 7.35
C LEU A 141 6.85 5.98 8.13
N THR A 142 5.56 6.17 7.80
CA THR A 142 4.72 7.14 8.52
C THR A 142 4.45 6.73 9.97
N LEU A 143 4.18 5.45 10.23
CA LEU A 143 3.96 4.93 11.59
C LEU A 143 5.26 4.95 12.41
N LYS A 144 6.42 4.61 11.82
CA LYS A 144 7.73 4.72 12.50
C LYS A 144 8.05 6.15 12.87
N LYS A 145 7.82 7.11 11.96
CA LYS A 145 7.97 8.54 12.27
C LYS A 145 7.07 8.94 13.44
N ALA A 146 5.79 8.54 13.41
CA ALA A 146 4.84 8.82 14.49
C ALA A 146 5.24 8.15 15.82
N GLN A 147 5.87 6.97 15.78
CA GLN A 147 6.42 6.30 16.96
C GLN A 147 7.61 7.10 17.54
N GLN A 148 8.54 7.56 16.68
CA GLN A 148 9.68 8.39 17.09
C GLN A 148 9.26 9.73 17.69
N GLU A 149 8.16 10.31 17.20
CA GLU A 149 7.56 11.53 17.73
C GLU A 149 6.70 11.29 18.99
N GLY A 150 6.64 10.06 19.51
CA GLY A 150 5.89 9.70 20.71
C GLY A 150 4.37 9.64 20.54
N ARG A 151 3.85 9.76 19.31
CA ARG A 151 2.40 9.71 19.01
C ARG A 151 1.86 8.29 19.06
N ILE A 152 2.69 7.31 18.69
CA ILE A 152 2.37 5.88 18.76
C ILE A 152 3.32 5.25 19.78
N LYS A 153 2.76 4.65 20.82
CA LYS A 153 3.53 3.93 21.85
C LYS A 153 3.84 2.48 21.47
N ALA A 154 2.97 1.88 20.65
CA ALA A 154 3.12 0.50 20.18
C ALA A 154 4.40 0.32 19.37
N GLU A 155 4.99 -0.87 19.45
CA GLU A 155 6.10 -1.26 18.58
C GLU A 155 5.63 -1.38 17.13
N VAL A 156 6.17 -0.58 16.23
CA VAL A 156 5.85 -0.62 14.80
C VAL A 156 6.79 -1.58 14.07
N VAL A 157 6.20 -2.62 13.47
CA VAL A 157 6.89 -3.71 12.78
C VAL A 157 6.51 -3.74 11.30
N TRP A 158 7.53 -3.87 10.46
CA TRP A 158 7.37 -4.10 9.02
C TRP A 158 7.11 -5.58 8.77
N LEU A 159 5.86 -5.99 8.53
CA LEU A 159 5.51 -7.41 8.42
C LEU A 159 6.26 -8.07 7.25
N CYS A 160 6.33 -7.40 6.11
CA CYS A 160 7.09 -7.86 4.95
C CYS A 160 8.59 -8.01 5.24
N GLY A 161 9.12 -7.30 6.24
CA GLY A 161 10.53 -7.38 6.63
C GLY A 161 10.87 -8.54 7.56
N VAL A 162 9.88 -9.09 8.26
CA VAL A 162 10.08 -10.16 9.26
C VAL A 162 9.55 -11.50 8.79
N VAL A 163 8.63 -11.51 7.82
CA VAL A 163 8.17 -12.76 7.23
C VAL A 163 9.28 -13.41 6.42
N ARG A 164 9.34 -14.73 6.45
CA ARG A 164 10.23 -15.54 5.62
C ARG A 164 9.42 -16.64 4.96
N GLY A 165 9.85 -17.06 3.77
CA GLY A 165 9.20 -18.13 3.03
C GLY A 165 10.12 -18.75 2.00
N ALA A 166 9.58 -19.67 1.21
CA ALA A 166 10.29 -20.37 0.15
C ALA A 166 9.79 -19.93 -1.23
N ALA A 167 10.66 -20.10 -2.23
CA ALA A 167 10.31 -19.79 -3.61
C ALA A 167 9.14 -20.67 -4.08
N PRO A 168 8.15 -20.11 -4.78
CA PRO A 168 7.12 -20.92 -5.41
C PRO A 168 7.70 -21.92 -6.41
N ALA A 169 7.03 -23.06 -6.58
CA ALA A 169 7.43 -24.07 -7.55
C ALA A 169 7.52 -23.49 -8.97
N GLY A 170 8.62 -23.79 -9.67
CA GLY A 170 8.82 -23.36 -11.07
C GLY A 170 9.15 -21.88 -11.25
N VAL A 171 9.39 -21.12 -10.17
CA VAL A 171 9.83 -19.72 -10.24
C VAL A 171 11.32 -19.64 -9.91
N ASP A 172 12.13 -19.27 -10.91
CA ASP A 172 13.59 -19.09 -10.75
C ASP A 172 14.03 -17.62 -10.76
N VAL A 173 13.23 -16.74 -11.38
CA VAL A 173 13.52 -15.31 -11.52
C VAL A 173 12.31 -14.48 -11.10
N VAL A 174 12.55 -13.44 -10.32
CA VAL A 174 11.51 -12.45 -9.96
C VAL A 174 12.00 -11.03 -10.19
N TRP A 175 11.10 -10.18 -10.62
CA TRP A 175 11.35 -8.75 -10.74
C TRP A 175 10.85 -8.06 -9.46
N HIS A 176 11.76 -7.58 -8.63
CA HIS A 176 11.41 -6.96 -7.34
C HIS A 176 11.28 -5.45 -7.48
N LEU A 177 10.04 -4.95 -7.48
CA LEU A 177 9.76 -3.53 -7.54
C LEU A 177 9.91 -2.88 -6.16
N ARG A 178 11.03 -2.19 -5.99
CA ARG A 178 11.30 -1.28 -4.89
C ARG A 178 10.78 0.10 -5.24
N GLY A 179 9.53 0.36 -4.84
CA GLY A 179 8.84 1.62 -5.12
C GLY A 179 9.38 2.83 -4.37
N CYS A 180 8.70 3.98 -4.50
CA CYS A 180 9.09 5.27 -3.92
C CYS A 180 9.10 5.36 -2.38
N ALA A 181 8.81 4.27 -1.65
CA ALA A 181 8.95 4.18 -0.20
C ALA A 181 10.01 3.18 0.24
N THR A 182 10.54 2.37 -0.68
CA THR A 182 11.56 1.36 -0.38
C THR A 182 12.84 1.57 -1.18
N ALA A 183 12.78 2.16 -2.37
CA ALA A 183 13.96 2.52 -3.17
C ALA A 183 14.94 3.38 -2.36
N GLY A 184 16.20 2.96 -2.29
CA GLY A 184 17.25 3.65 -1.54
C GLY A 184 17.08 3.67 -0.03
N GLN A 185 16.22 2.81 0.54
CA GLN A 185 16.10 2.61 1.99
C GLN A 185 16.77 1.30 2.40
N GLU A 186 17.37 1.24 3.58
CA GLU A 186 17.83 -0.01 4.17
C GLU A 186 16.67 -0.69 4.89
N LEU A 187 15.83 -1.40 4.12
CA LEU A 187 14.73 -2.19 4.64
C LEU A 187 14.95 -3.67 4.34
N PRO A 188 14.73 -4.58 5.30
CA PRO A 188 14.86 -6.01 5.07
C PRO A 188 13.86 -6.47 4.01
N SER A 189 14.34 -7.29 3.08
CA SER A 189 13.52 -7.85 2.02
C SER A 189 13.00 -9.24 2.44
N PRO A 190 11.69 -9.52 2.26
CA PRO A 190 11.16 -10.87 2.44
C PRO A 190 11.73 -11.88 1.45
N LEU A 191 12.33 -11.40 0.35
CA LEU A 191 12.96 -12.24 -0.68
C LEU A 191 14.42 -12.60 -0.36
N GLU A 192 14.98 -12.02 0.71
CA GLU A 192 16.36 -12.23 1.12
C GLU A 192 16.60 -13.68 1.55
N GLY A 193 17.68 -14.28 1.05
CA GLY A 193 18.06 -15.67 1.35
C GLY A 193 17.23 -16.73 0.62
N MET A 194 16.29 -16.35 -0.25
CA MET A 194 15.56 -17.30 -1.08
C MET A 194 16.42 -17.76 -2.27
N ASN A 195 16.26 -19.01 -2.69
CA ASN A 195 16.88 -19.54 -3.91
C ASN A 195 16.16 -19.01 -5.18
N LEU A 196 16.29 -17.70 -5.43
CA LEU A 196 15.69 -16.96 -6.52
C LEU A 196 16.71 -15.97 -7.10
N LYS A 197 16.73 -15.81 -8.42
CA LYS A 197 17.37 -14.66 -9.05
C LYS A 197 16.45 -13.45 -8.92
N VAL A 198 16.83 -12.49 -8.07
CA VAL A 198 16.08 -11.25 -7.88
C VAL A 198 16.64 -10.16 -8.80
N VAL A 199 15.80 -9.67 -9.72
CA VAL A 199 16.11 -8.52 -10.56
C VAL A 199 15.45 -7.28 -9.96
N ALA A 200 16.26 -6.38 -9.39
CA ALA A 200 15.75 -5.19 -8.73
C ALA A 200 15.21 -4.16 -9.75
N ILE A 201 14.03 -3.62 -9.46
CA ILE A 201 13.47 -2.45 -10.14
C ILE A 201 13.39 -1.32 -9.10
N ASP A 202 14.40 -0.47 -9.05
CA ASP A 202 14.43 0.73 -8.20
C ASP A 202 13.80 1.93 -8.91
N SER A 203 12.50 1.82 -9.19
CA SER A 203 11.74 2.85 -9.90
C SER A 203 10.37 3.09 -9.28
N CYS A 204 9.66 4.11 -9.75
CA CYS A 204 8.29 4.35 -9.30
C CYS A 204 7.32 3.44 -10.07
N CYS A 205 6.25 2.93 -9.44
CA CYS A 205 5.16 2.25 -10.16
C CYS A 205 4.35 3.16 -11.12
N GLY A 206 4.68 4.46 -11.19
CA GLY A 206 3.92 5.46 -11.93
C GLY A 206 2.66 5.96 -11.21
N ASN A 207 2.46 5.61 -9.92
CA ASN A 207 1.48 6.30 -9.08
C ASN A 207 2.06 7.64 -8.61
N PRO A 208 1.33 8.75 -8.79
CA PRO A 208 1.76 10.05 -8.27
C PRO A 208 1.82 10.07 -6.73
N PRO A 209 2.56 11.01 -6.11
CA PRO A 209 3.38 12.06 -6.75
C PRO A 209 4.73 11.54 -7.27
N GLY A 210 4.97 10.23 -7.24
CA GLY A 210 6.19 9.64 -7.77
C GLY A 210 6.25 9.71 -9.30
N MET A 211 6.63 10.86 -9.85
CA MET A 211 7.08 10.96 -11.23
C MET A 211 8.59 10.70 -11.28
N ARG A 212 9.02 9.46 -11.00
CA ARG A 212 10.37 9.03 -11.37
C ARG A 212 10.26 8.04 -12.52
N LYS A 213 10.86 8.44 -13.65
CA LYS A 213 11.18 7.75 -14.92
C LYS A 213 10.20 6.65 -15.37
N GLU A 214 9.79 6.75 -16.64
CA GLU A 214 9.11 5.68 -17.37
C GLU A 214 9.83 4.35 -17.11
N LEU A 215 9.10 3.37 -16.55
CA LEU A 215 9.69 2.06 -16.34
C LEU A 215 9.82 1.38 -17.70
N PRO A 216 10.89 0.59 -17.93
CA PRO A 216 11.01 -0.23 -19.11
C PRO A 216 10.11 -1.46 -18.96
N PHE A 217 8.78 -1.28 -18.81
CA PHE A 217 7.87 -2.42 -18.67
C PHE A 217 7.85 -3.30 -19.92
N GLU A 218 8.28 -2.75 -21.06
CA GLU A 218 8.49 -3.49 -22.29
C GLU A 218 9.58 -4.56 -22.18
N THR A 219 10.52 -4.43 -21.22
CA THR A 219 11.61 -5.40 -21.01
C THR A 219 11.37 -6.34 -19.83
N VAL A 220 10.30 -6.13 -19.06
CA VAL A 220 9.97 -7.00 -17.92
C VAL A 220 9.30 -8.27 -18.43
N MET A 221 10.07 -9.36 -18.44
CA MET A 221 9.55 -10.70 -18.73
C MET A 221 9.35 -11.46 -17.43
N GLY A 222 8.11 -11.55 -16.94
CA GLY A 222 7.73 -12.34 -15.77
C GLY A 222 6.92 -11.58 -14.73
N THR A 223 6.73 -12.22 -13.55
CA THR A 223 5.95 -11.64 -12.45
C THR A 223 6.76 -10.60 -11.67
N ILE A 224 6.15 -9.43 -11.45
CA ILE A 224 6.68 -8.37 -10.61
C ILE A 224 6.19 -8.55 -9.17
N VAL A 225 7.12 -8.62 -8.23
CA VAL A 225 6.83 -8.72 -6.79
C VAL A 225 7.02 -7.34 -6.15
N SER A 226 6.09 -6.93 -5.30
CA SER A 226 6.24 -5.72 -4.50
C SER A 226 5.56 -5.86 -3.14
N GLU A 227 6.08 -5.15 -2.13
CA GLU A 227 5.51 -5.04 -0.80
C GLU A 227 4.52 -3.89 -0.70
N CYS A 228 4.30 -3.12 -1.77
CA CYS A 228 3.36 -2.00 -1.74
C CYS A 228 2.06 -2.41 -2.44
N PRO A 229 0.92 -2.53 -1.72
CA PRO A 229 -0.35 -2.87 -2.34
C PRO A 229 -0.74 -1.91 -3.49
N ARG A 230 -0.40 -0.62 -3.35
CA ARG A 230 -0.61 0.38 -4.41
C ARG A 230 0.28 0.19 -5.64
N CYS A 231 1.50 -0.30 -5.46
CA CYS A 231 2.36 -0.60 -6.59
C CYS A 231 1.79 -1.77 -7.38
N VAL A 232 1.40 -2.85 -6.70
CA VAL A 232 0.79 -4.03 -7.33
C VAL A 232 -0.51 -3.67 -8.06
N GLU A 233 -1.44 -2.95 -7.41
CA GLU A 233 -2.68 -2.48 -8.04
C GLU A 233 -2.39 -1.71 -9.33
N ARG A 234 -1.43 -0.79 -9.30
CA ARG A 234 -1.08 0.03 -10.47
C ARG A 234 -0.44 -0.77 -11.60
N LEU A 235 0.39 -1.77 -11.28
CA LEU A 235 0.99 -2.64 -12.28
C LEU A 235 -0.08 -3.49 -12.97
N LEU A 236 -1.03 -4.04 -12.20
CA LEU A 236 -2.18 -4.79 -12.72
C LEU A 236 -3.06 -3.93 -13.62
N GLU A 237 -3.36 -2.68 -13.22
CA GLU A 237 -4.08 -1.71 -14.07
C GLU A 237 -3.39 -1.42 -15.41
N ARG A 238 -2.08 -1.64 -15.50
CA ARG A 238 -1.28 -1.48 -16.72
C ARG A 238 -1.14 -2.77 -17.54
N GLY A 239 -1.83 -3.85 -17.13
CA GLY A 239 -1.79 -5.15 -17.80
C GLY A 239 -0.54 -5.98 -17.48
N LEU A 240 0.24 -5.61 -16.48
CA LEU A 240 1.44 -6.36 -16.08
C LEU A 240 1.10 -7.44 -15.07
N GLN A 241 1.87 -8.53 -15.09
CA GLN A 241 1.81 -9.54 -14.05
C GLN A 241 2.48 -9.02 -12.79
N ALA A 242 1.70 -8.79 -11.73
CA ALA A 242 2.22 -8.33 -10.46
C ALA A 242 1.52 -8.99 -9.27
N VAL A 243 2.27 -9.20 -8.20
CA VAL A 243 1.78 -9.85 -6.98
C VAL A 243 2.37 -9.18 -5.74
N HIS A 244 1.59 -9.12 -4.67
CA HIS A 244 2.11 -8.67 -3.39
C HIS A 244 3.02 -9.75 -2.79
N VAL A 245 4.13 -9.36 -2.16
CA VAL A 245 5.11 -10.34 -1.68
C VAL A 245 4.52 -11.37 -0.71
N LEU A 246 3.58 -10.97 0.15
CA LEU A 246 2.93 -11.90 1.07
C LEU A 246 2.08 -12.95 0.35
N GLN A 247 1.48 -12.61 -0.79
CA GLN A 247 0.74 -13.55 -1.63
C GLN A 247 1.70 -14.43 -2.43
N PHE A 248 2.81 -13.86 -2.91
CA PHE A 248 3.89 -14.63 -3.56
C PHE A 248 4.41 -15.75 -2.65
N LEU A 249 4.62 -15.46 -1.36
CA LEU A 249 5.08 -16.43 -0.37
C LEU A 249 4.03 -17.48 0.03
N GLN A 250 2.78 -17.37 -0.42
CA GLN A 250 1.73 -18.36 -0.19
C GLN A 250 1.55 -19.35 -1.35
N CYS A 251 2.19 -19.12 -2.49
CA CYS A 251 2.12 -20.05 -3.61
C CYS A 251 2.74 -21.42 -3.22
N PRO A 252 2.26 -22.52 -3.83
CA PRO A 252 2.80 -23.86 -3.58
C PRO A 252 4.32 -23.88 -3.68
N ARG A 253 4.97 -24.49 -2.69
CA ARG A 253 6.43 -24.50 -2.58
C ARG A 253 7.03 -25.37 -3.67
N ARG A 254 8.24 -25.00 -4.09
CA ARG A 254 9.11 -25.90 -4.85
C ARG A 254 9.55 -27.03 -3.91
N ASP A 255 8.71 -28.05 -3.75
CA ASP A 255 9.13 -29.26 -3.06
C ASP A 255 10.27 -29.89 -3.87
N SER A 256 11.37 -30.24 -3.20
CA SER A 256 12.44 -31.03 -3.79
C SER A 256 11.89 -32.42 -4.11
N ASN A 257 11.48 -32.60 -5.37
CA ASN A 257 11.04 -33.83 -6.00
C ASN A 257 9.72 -34.42 -5.43
N PRO A 258 8.65 -34.59 -6.24
CA PRO A 258 7.55 -35.46 -5.82
C PRO A 258 8.12 -36.87 -5.69
N GLN A 259 8.04 -37.47 -4.50
CA GLN A 259 8.19 -38.93 -4.40
C GLN A 259 7.13 -39.55 -5.31
N PRO A 260 7.48 -40.51 -6.17
CA PRO A 260 6.50 -41.21 -6.98
C PRO A 260 5.50 -41.87 -6.01
N ALA A 261 4.21 -41.64 -6.26
CA ALA A 261 3.16 -42.39 -5.60
C ALA A 261 3.31 -43.86 -5.99
N ASP A 262 3.44 -44.72 -4.98
CA ASP A 262 3.36 -46.18 -5.08
C ASP A 262 1.99 -46.62 -5.63
#